data_AF-A0A6A4ML52-F1
#
_entry.id   AF-A0A6A4ML52-F1
#
_cell.length_a   1.000
_cell.length_b   1.000
_cell.length_c   1.000
_cell.angle_alpha   90.00
_cell.angle_beta   90.00
_cell.angle_gamma   90.00
#
_symmetry.space_group_name_H-M   'P 1'
#
loop_
_entity.id
_entity.type
_entity.pdbx_description
1 polymer ?
#
loop_
_entity_poly.entity_id
_entity_poly.type
_entity_poly.pdbx_seq_one_letter_code
_entity_poly.pdbx_strand_id
1 'polypeptide(L)'
;MYFSQHNKGTWLDAFQLEFKVGNKPNAYSTLNGHASYPHVGLTLLGKDGVGAKDDIEQSDFVFNLAAYELISAEYIGFAVIEPPWLNFNRQWGPSIDYDLDKELNKVKDHLPRFLKSLINKILEVLPKEVLREEGPTGPKDKNNWSGDEV
;
A
#
# COMPACT_ATOMS: atom_id res chain seq x y z
N MET A 1 -16.50 8.19 -4.80
CA MET A 1 -15.09 8.30 -4.34
C MET A 1 -14.83 7.21 -3.32
N TYR A 2 -13.66 6.58 -3.36
CA TYR A 2 -13.25 5.56 -2.38
C TYR A 2 -12.39 6.20 -1.29
N PHE A 3 -12.71 5.90 -0.03
CA PHE A 3 -11.93 6.31 1.13
C PHE A 3 -11.27 5.09 1.76
N SER A 4 -9.94 5.04 1.70
CA SER A 4 -9.18 3.93 2.29
C SER A 4 -9.11 4.09 3.81
N GLN A 5 -9.50 3.05 4.54
CA GLN A 5 -9.54 3.00 6.00
C GLN A 5 -8.83 1.73 6.48
N HIS A 6 -8.39 1.68 7.73
CA HIS A 6 -7.51 0.64 8.28
C HIS A 6 -7.96 -0.81 8.06
N ASN A 7 -9.26 -1.06 7.94
CA ASN A 7 -9.79 -2.38 7.60
C ASN A 7 -10.20 -2.44 6.14
N LYS A 8 -11.41 -1.93 5.87
CA LYS A 8 -12.03 -1.89 4.55
C LYS A 8 -12.45 -0.46 4.30
N GLY A 9 -11.98 0.11 3.20
CA GLY A 9 -12.45 1.43 2.78
C GLY A 9 -13.89 1.41 2.27
N THR A 10 -14.45 2.60 2.08
CA THR A 10 -15.86 2.79 1.69
C THR A 10 -15.97 3.56 0.38
N TRP A 11 -16.84 3.08 -0.51
CA TRP A 11 -17.27 3.80 -1.70
C TRP A 11 -18.46 4.69 -1.36
N LEU A 12 -18.37 5.96 -1.72
CA LEU A 12 -19.43 6.94 -1.51
C LEU A 12 -19.80 7.65 -2.80
N ASP A 13 -21.09 7.93 -2.95
CA ASP A 13 -21.63 8.71 -4.05
C ASP A 13 -21.34 10.21 -3.85
N ALA A 14 -21.37 10.97 -4.94
CA ALA A 14 -21.05 12.40 -4.91
C ALA A 14 -21.91 13.21 -3.93
N PHE A 15 -23.19 12.86 -3.76
CA PHE A 15 -24.09 13.58 -2.84
C PHE A 15 -23.77 13.34 -1.36
N GLN A 16 -22.95 12.34 -1.04
CA GLN A 16 -22.49 12.04 0.32
C GLN A 16 -21.17 12.73 0.66
N LEU A 17 -20.54 13.41 -0.31
CA LEU A 17 -19.26 14.07 -0.13
C LEU A 17 -19.43 15.54 0.26
N GLU A 18 -18.43 16.07 0.95
CA GLU A 18 -18.33 17.49 1.26
C GLU A 18 -17.53 18.22 0.19
N PHE A 19 -17.97 19.44 -0.14
CA PHE A 19 -17.32 20.28 -1.14
C PHE A 19 -17.13 21.68 -0.57
N LYS A 20 -15.87 22.09 -0.35
CA LYS A 20 -15.56 23.46 0.09
C LYS A 20 -15.34 24.42 -1.08
N VAL A 21 -14.88 23.90 -2.23
CA VAL A 21 -14.53 24.71 -3.41
C VAL A 21 -15.10 24.09 -4.68
N GLY A 22 -16.27 24.57 -5.11
CA GLY A 22 -16.91 24.14 -6.36
C GLY A 22 -17.17 22.64 -6.40
N ASN A 23 -16.62 21.96 -7.41
CA ASN A 23 -16.77 20.52 -7.63
C ASN A 23 -15.60 19.68 -7.08
N LYS A 24 -14.76 20.25 -6.20
CA LYS A 24 -13.62 19.54 -5.60
C LYS A 24 -14.05 18.90 -4.28
N PRO A 25 -14.11 17.57 -4.19
CA PRO A 25 -14.50 16.90 -2.95
C PRO A 25 -13.40 17.07 -1.90
N ASN A 26 -13.81 17.18 -0.65
CA ASN A 26 -12.91 17.12 0.49
C ASN A 26 -12.61 15.66 0.82
N ALA A 27 -11.38 15.40 1.26
CA ALA A 27 -10.99 14.15 1.88
C ALA A 27 -10.15 14.47 3.11
N TYR A 28 -10.48 13.83 4.22
CA TYR A 28 -9.88 14.14 5.50
C TYR A 28 -9.00 12.97 5.96
N SER A 29 -7.72 13.24 6.19
CA SER A 29 -6.79 12.26 6.77
C SER A 29 -6.90 12.26 8.29
N THR A 30 -6.62 11.11 8.90
CA THR A 30 -6.54 11.02 10.36
C THR A 30 -5.29 11.71 10.89
N LEU A 31 -5.39 12.29 12.09
CA LEU A 31 -4.31 13.08 12.70
C LEU A 31 -2.99 12.29 12.85
N ASN A 32 -3.07 10.99 13.14
CA ASN A 32 -1.91 10.13 13.43
C ASN A 32 -1.88 8.85 12.58
N GLY A 33 -2.56 8.82 11.44
CA GLY A 33 -2.68 7.62 10.61
C GLY A 33 -2.76 7.92 9.12
N HIS A 34 -2.93 6.85 8.34
CA HIS A 34 -3.02 6.92 6.88
C HIS A 34 -4.45 6.72 6.37
N ALA A 35 -5.41 6.49 7.26
CA ALA A 35 -6.81 6.36 6.89
C ALA A 35 -7.38 7.70 6.43
N SER A 36 -8.40 7.62 5.58
CA SER A 36 -9.09 8.76 5.00
C SER A 36 -10.59 8.63 5.23
N TYR A 37 -11.24 9.76 5.48
CA TYR A 37 -12.65 9.84 5.80
C TYR A 37 -13.34 10.95 4.98
N PRO A 38 -14.64 10.79 4.68
CA PRO A 38 -15.44 11.77 3.94
C PRO A 38 -15.88 12.97 4.78
N HIS A 39 -15.82 12.85 6.11
CA HIS A 39 -16.30 13.84 7.08
C HIS A 39 -15.30 13.99 8.22
N VAL A 40 -15.28 15.18 8.81
CA VAL A 40 -14.57 15.43 10.08
C VAL A 40 -15.24 14.71 11.25
N GLY A 41 -14.49 14.46 12.31
CA GLY A 41 -15.00 13.88 13.55
C GLY A 41 -14.08 12.84 14.15
N LEU A 42 -14.68 11.91 14.88
CA LEU A 42 -13.99 10.87 15.59
C LEU A 42 -14.51 9.50 15.16
N THR A 43 -13.63 8.63 14.69
CA THR A 43 -13.93 7.22 14.45
C THR A 43 -13.19 6.37 15.48
N LEU A 44 -13.93 5.52 16.19
CA LEU A 44 -13.36 4.55 17.13
C LEU A 44 -13.31 3.18 16.45
N LEU A 45 -12.12 2.59 16.43
CA LEU A 45 -11.85 1.27 15.88
C LEU A 45 -11.56 0.29 17.03
N GLY A 46 -11.98 -0.96 16.88
CA GLY A 46 -11.70 -2.01 17.86
C GLY A 46 -12.96 -2.57 18.54
N LYS A 47 -12.75 -3.30 19.62
CA LYS A 47 -13.82 -4.03 20.34
C LYS A 47 -13.58 -3.92 21.85
N ASP A 48 -14.66 -3.95 22.63
CA ASP A 48 -14.62 -3.99 24.10
C ASP A 48 -13.83 -2.82 24.73
N GLY A 49 -13.89 -1.65 24.08
CA GLY A 49 -13.20 -0.43 24.54
C GLY A 49 -11.70 -0.38 24.26
N VAL A 50 -11.15 -1.37 23.54
CA VAL A 50 -9.74 -1.41 23.15
C VAL A 50 -9.59 -1.32 21.64
N GLY A 51 -8.86 -0.31 21.17
CA GLY A 51 -8.45 -0.19 19.78
C GLY A 51 -7.99 1.22 19.39
N ALA A 52 -7.95 1.49 18.09
CA ALA A 52 -7.42 2.73 17.54
C ALA A 52 -8.47 3.85 17.54
N LYS A 53 -7.98 5.09 17.60
CA LYS A 53 -8.78 6.30 17.58
C LYS A 53 -8.35 7.16 16.40
N ASP A 54 -9.28 7.41 15.50
CA ASP A 54 -9.06 8.23 14.32
C ASP A 54 -9.76 9.58 14.53
N ASP A 55 -9.00 10.57 15.00
CA ASP A 55 -9.42 11.97 15.02
C ASP A 55 -9.17 12.59 13.65
N ILE A 56 -10.19 13.27 13.13
CA ILE A 56 -10.21 13.84 11.80
C ILE A 56 -10.72 15.26 11.90
N GLU A 57 -9.94 16.21 11.39
CA GLU A 57 -10.32 17.62 11.35
C GLU A 57 -9.95 18.21 9.98
N GLN A 58 -10.60 19.31 9.62
CA GLN A 58 -10.21 20.08 8.45
C GLN A 58 -8.83 20.71 8.69
N SER A 59 -7.85 20.33 7.89
CA SER A 59 -6.57 21.03 7.82
C SER A 59 -6.60 22.13 6.76
N ASP A 60 -5.60 23.02 6.82
CA ASP A 60 -5.36 24.02 5.77
C ASP A 60 -4.62 23.42 4.55
N PHE A 61 -4.34 22.11 4.55
CA PHE A 61 -3.70 21.44 3.44
C PHE A 61 -4.64 21.38 2.23
N VAL A 62 -4.14 21.82 1.08
CA VAL A 62 -4.86 21.74 -0.19
C VAL A 62 -4.10 20.82 -1.13
N PHE A 63 -4.73 19.74 -1.54
CA PHE A 63 -4.16 18.82 -2.52
C PHE A 63 -4.13 19.49 -3.90
N ASN A 64 -2.93 19.91 -4.32
CA ASN A 64 -2.75 20.59 -5.60
C ASN A 64 -2.63 19.59 -6.75
N LEU A 65 -3.76 19.33 -7.42
CA LEU A 65 -3.81 18.46 -8.59
C LEU A 65 -2.96 18.95 -9.78
N ALA A 66 -2.59 20.23 -9.85
CA ALA A 66 -1.75 20.73 -10.93
C ALA A 66 -0.30 20.19 -10.88
N ALA A 67 0.11 19.62 -9.76
CA ALA A 67 1.42 18.97 -9.61
C ALA A 67 1.43 17.51 -10.10
N TYR A 68 0.29 16.98 -10.52
CA TYR A 68 0.12 15.58 -10.90
C TYR A 68 -0.42 15.47 -12.33
N GLU A 69 -0.11 14.36 -12.99
CA GLU A 69 -0.62 14.04 -14.32
C GLU A 69 -1.65 12.91 -14.22
N LEU A 70 -2.79 13.08 -14.88
CA LEU A 70 -3.79 12.03 -14.99
C LEU A 70 -3.38 11.06 -16.10
N ILE A 71 -2.93 9.87 -15.70
CA ILE A 71 -2.37 8.86 -16.62
C ILE A 71 -3.36 7.74 -17.00
N SER A 72 -4.49 7.61 -16.30
CA SER A 72 -5.53 6.62 -16.60
C SER A 72 -6.88 7.09 -16.05
N ALA A 73 -7.94 7.01 -16.87
CA ALA A 73 -9.30 7.31 -16.47
C ALA A 73 -10.31 6.65 -17.43
N GLU A 74 -10.67 5.39 -17.17
CA GLU A 74 -11.55 4.58 -18.04
C GLU A 74 -12.88 5.29 -18.37
N TYR A 75 -13.48 5.97 -17.39
CA TYR A 75 -14.78 6.63 -17.55
C TYR A 75 -14.77 7.87 -18.44
N ILE A 76 -13.60 8.45 -18.74
CA ILE A 76 -13.47 9.65 -19.61
C ILE A 76 -13.13 9.23 -21.06
N GLY A 77 -13.10 7.93 -21.35
CA GLY A 77 -12.81 7.39 -22.68
C GLY A 77 -11.41 7.78 -23.17
N PHE A 78 -11.31 8.25 -24.41
CA PHE A 78 -10.03 8.55 -25.07
C PHE A 78 -9.41 9.90 -24.69
N ALA A 79 -9.97 10.63 -23.72
CA ALA A 79 -9.41 11.89 -23.26
C ALA A 79 -8.05 11.73 -22.57
N VAL A 80 -7.78 10.54 -22.03
CA VAL A 80 -6.51 10.18 -21.39
C VAL A 80 -5.87 9.04 -22.18
N ILE A 81 -4.70 9.29 -22.75
CA ILE A 81 -3.91 8.25 -23.40
C ILE A 81 -3.02 7.62 -22.34
N GLU A 82 -3.31 6.37 -21.98
CA GLU A 82 -2.50 5.68 -20.98
C GLU A 82 -1.07 5.48 -21.50
N PRO A 83 -0.06 5.79 -20.67
CA PRO A 83 1.31 5.59 -21.08
C PRO A 83 1.59 4.08 -21.21
N PRO A 84 2.38 3.64 -22.22
CA PRO A 84 2.62 2.22 -22.47
C PRO A 84 3.18 1.45 -21.26
N TRP A 85 3.98 2.12 -20.42
CA TRP A 85 4.55 1.53 -19.22
C TRP A 85 3.51 1.09 -18.20
N LEU A 86 2.29 1.65 -18.22
CA LEU A 86 1.22 1.26 -17.30
C LEU A 86 0.76 -0.20 -17.52
N ASN A 87 1.03 -0.76 -18.69
CA ASN A 87 0.73 -2.14 -19.06
C ASN A 87 1.94 -3.10 -18.90
N PHE A 88 3.00 -2.64 -18.24
CA PHE A 88 4.16 -3.47 -17.98
C PHE A 88 3.92 -4.35 -16.74
N ASN A 89 3.60 -5.61 -16.99
CA ASN A 89 3.21 -6.59 -15.95
C ASN A 89 4.38 -7.45 -15.47
N ARG A 90 5.61 -6.93 -15.51
CA ARG A 90 6.77 -7.59 -14.90
C ARG A 90 7.20 -6.81 -13.65
N GLN A 91 8.08 -7.41 -12.86
CA GLN A 91 8.61 -6.86 -11.61
C GLN A 91 9.04 -5.40 -11.77
N TRP A 92 8.55 -4.56 -10.87
CA TRP A 92 8.89 -3.13 -10.78
C TRP A 92 9.88 -2.86 -9.67
N GLY A 93 10.83 -1.96 -9.91
CA GLY A 93 11.73 -1.48 -8.86
C GLY A 93 12.92 -2.42 -8.61
N PRO A 94 13.71 -2.14 -7.55
CA PRO A 94 14.94 -2.84 -7.27
C PRO A 94 14.66 -4.28 -6.83
N SER A 95 15.34 -5.25 -7.45
CA SER A 95 15.41 -6.62 -6.96
C SER A 95 16.48 -6.72 -5.88
N ILE A 96 16.14 -7.28 -4.72
CA ILE A 96 17.15 -7.60 -3.69
C ILE A 96 17.52 -9.06 -3.85
N ASP A 97 18.80 -9.31 -4.11
CA ASP A 97 19.38 -10.65 -4.10
C ASP A 97 20.14 -10.82 -2.79
N TYR A 98 19.66 -11.71 -1.92
CA TYR A 98 20.32 -11.96 -0.65
C TYR A 98 21.53 -12.87 -0.87
N ASP A 99 22.71 -12.43 -0.40
CA ASP A 99 23.85 -13.32 -0.28
C ASP A 99 23.57 -14.33 0.85
N LEU A 100 23.23 -15.54 0.43
CA LEU A 100 22.92 -16.66 1.30
C LEU A 100 23.99 -16.90 2.35
N ASP A 101 25.27 -16.86 1.97
CA ASP A 101 26.34 -17.15 2.92
C ASP A 101 26.41 -16.07 4.01
N LYS A 102 26.12 -14.82 3.65
CA LYS A 102 26.10 -13.68 4.57
C LYS A 102 24.93 -13.73 5.55
N GLU A 103 23.70 -13.96 5.06
CA GLU A 103 22.52 -14.04 5.92
C GLU A 103 22.55 -15.28 6.82
N LEU A 104 23.03 -16.40 6.27
CA LEU A 104 23.17 -17.64 7.00
C LEU A 104 24.21 -17.55 8.11
N ASN A 105 25.31 -16.81 7.90
CA ASN A 105 26.31 -16.59 8.94
C ASN A 105 25.76 -15.77 10.12
N LYS A 106 24.95 -14.73 9.87
CA LYS A 106 24.27 -13.97 10.95
C LYS A 106 23.38 -14.85 11.82
N VAL A 107 22.61 -15.75 11.18
CA VAL A 107 21.71 -16.68 11.89
C VAL A 107 22.50 -17.78 12.60
N LYS A 108 23.55 -18.33 11.96
CA LYS A 108 24.42 -19.37 12.53
C LYS A 108 25.11 -18.93 13.83
N ASP A 109 25.41 -17.64 14.00
CA ASP A 109 26.03 -17.13 15.23
C ASP A 109 25.09 -17.20 16.44
N HIS A 110 23.77 -17.22 16.20
CA HIS A 110 22.75 -17.24 17.24
C HIS A 110 22.10 -18.62 17.43
N LEU A 111 22.44 -19.61 16.57
CA LEU A 111 21.75 -20.90 16.54
C LEU A 111 22.58 -22.05 17.14
N PRO A 112 21.97 -22.91 17.97
CA PRO A 112 22.58 -24.14 18.46
C PRO A 112 23.14 -25.04 17.34
N ARG A 113 24.29 -25.67 17.60
CA ARG A 113 25.07 -26.42 16.59
C ARG A 113 24.28 -27.55 15.90
N PHE A 114 23.29 -28.15 16.57
CA PHE A 114 22.47 -29.23 16.00
C PHE A 114 21.46 -28.74 14.94
N LEU A 115 20.99 -27.48 15.03
CA LEU A 115 20.04 -26.89 14.07
C LEU A 115 20.73 -26.40 12.79
N LYS A 116 22.04 -26.14 12.83
CA LYS A 116 22.81 -25.65 11.67
C LYS A 116 22.73 -26.61 10.47
N SER A 117 22.75 -27.93 10.72
CA SER A 117 22.68 -28.92 9.65
C SER A 117 21.30 -29.00 8.97
N LEU A 118 20.23 -28.67 9.71
CA LEU A 118 18.85 -28.69 9.20
C LEU A 118 18.57 -27.46 8.34
N ILE A 119 18.99 -26.27 8.77
CA ILE A 119 18.81 -25.04 7.98
C ILE A 119 19.57 -25.13 6.65
N ASN A 120 20.80 -25.62 6.65
CA ASN A 120 21.57 -25.79 5.42
C ASN A 120 20.83 -26.68 4.40
N LYS A 121 20.26 -27.80 4.86
CA LYS A 121 19.47 -28.70 3.99
C LYS A 121 18.18 -28.07 3.47
N ILE A 122 17.51 -27.25 4.28
CA ILE A 122 16.30 -26.54 3.85
C ILE A 122 16.65 -25.51 2.78
N LEU A 123 17.74 -24.75 2.95
CA LEU A 123 18.18 -23.74 1.99
C LEU A 123 18.68 -24.33 0.67
N GLU A 124 19.31 -25.51 0.69
CA GLU A 124 19.69 -26.23 -0.54
C GLU A 124 18.49 -26.67 -1.38
N VAL A 125 17.31 -26.83 -0.75
CA VAL A 125 16.08 -27.29 -1.40
C VAL A 125 15.17 -26.12 -1.78
N LEU A 126 15.34 -24.94 -1.16
CA LEU A 126 14.50 -23.79 -1.46
C LEU A 126 14.84 -23.20 -2.84
N PRO A 127 13.82 -22.87 -3.66
CA PRO A 127 14.02 -22.14 -4.90
C PRO A 127 14.73 -20.80 -4.64
N LYS A 128 15.61 -20.38 -5.55
CA LYS A 128 16.35 -19.10 -5.42
C LYS A 128 15.41 -17.89 -5.43
N GLU A 129 14.22 -18.08 -5.96
CA GLU A 129 13.08 -17.16 -5.98
C GLU A 129 12.60 -16.82 -4.56
N VAL A 130 12.69 -17.74 -3.59
CA VAL A 130 12.32 -17.50 -2.18
C VAL A 130 13.32 -16.57 -1.48
N LEU A 131 14.53 -16.46 -2.02
CA LEU A 131 15.64 -15.68 -1.48
C LEU A 131 15.81 -14.35 -2.21
N ARG A 132 14.83 -14.01 -3.05
CA ARG A 132 14.78 -12.76 -3.79
C ARG A 132 13.51 -12.05 -3.42
N GLU A 133 13.65 -10.77 -3.12
CA GLU A 133 12.49 -9.89 -3.08
C GLU A 133 12.27 -9.40 -4.50
N GLU A 134 11.25 -9.97 -5.14
CA GLU A 134 10.75 -9.48 -6.40
C GLU A 134 9.92 -8.23 -6.11
N GLY A 135 10.20 -7.15 -6.85
CA GLY A 135 9.39 -5.95 -6.75
C GLY A 135 8.00 -6.16 -7.37
N PRO A 136 7.03 -5.29 -7.04
CA PRO A 136 5.63 -5.56 -7.30
C PRO A 136 5.32 -5.74 -8.79
N THR A 137 4.31 -6.54 -9.08
CA THR A 137 3.69 -6.57 -10.41
C THR A 137 3.08 -5.20 -10.74
N GLY A 138 2.96 -4.86 -12.02
CA GLY A 138 2.71 -3.50 -12.46
C GLY A 138 1.48 -2.82 -11.86
N PRO A 139 1.37 -1.48 -11.99
CA PRO A 139 0.36 -0.69 -11.29
C PRO A 139 -1.09 -1.13 -11.45
N LYS A 140 -1.40 -1.83 -12.55
CA LYS A 140 -2.73 -2.36 -12.88
C LYS A 140 -3.04 -3.71 -12.25
N ASP A 141 -2.02 -4.49 -11.93
CA ASP A 141 -2.16 -5.82 -11.35
C ASP A 141 -2.32 -5.75 -9.82
N LYS A 142 -2.09 -4.57 -9.23
CA LYS A 142 -2.17 -4.36 -7.79
C LYS A 142 -3.59 -3.98 -7.36
N ASN A 143 -4.20 -4.84 -6.53
CA ASN A 143 -5.51 -4.56 -5.93
C ASN A 143 -5.48 -3.45 -4.86
N ASN A 144 -4.33 -3.22 -4.21
CA ASN A 144 -4.14 -2.16 -3.22
C ASN A 144 -2.66 -1.75 -3.12
N TRP A 145 -2.39 -0.46 -2.89
CA TRP A 145 -1.03 0.08 -2.72
C TRP A 145 -0.55 0.09 -1.27
N SER A 146 -1.39 -0.27 -0.30
CA SER A 146 -1.02 -0.42 1.11
C SER A 146 -1.09 -1.89 1.58
N GLY A 147 0.07 -2.47 1.89
CA GLY A 147 0.21 -3.83 2.46
C GLY A 147 1.13 -4.76 1.65
N ASP A 148 1.54 -5.86 2.28
CA ASP A 148 2.22 -6.98 1.62
C ASP A 148 1.26 -7.65 0.62
N GLU A 149 1.82 -8.16 -0.47
CA GLU A 149 1.09 -8.80 -1.55
C GLU A 149 0.29 -9.99 -1.03
N VAL A 150 -0.97 -10.10 -1.46
CA VAL A 150 -1.84 -11.26 -1.22
C VAL A 150 -2.04 -12.01 -2.53
#